data_AF-A0A5C5V226-F1
#
_entry.id   AF-A0A5C5V226-F1
#
_cell.length_a   1.000
_cell.length_b   1.000
_cell.length_c   1.000
_cell.angle_alpha   90.00
_cell.angle_beta   90.00
_cell.angle_gamma   90.00
#
_symmetry.space_group_name_H-M   'P 1'
#
loop_
_entity.id
_entity.type
_entity.pdbx_description
1 polymer ?
#
loop_
_entity_poly.entity_id
_entity_poly.type
_entity_poly.pdbx_seq_one_letter_code
_entity_poly.pdbx_strand_id
1 'polypeptide(L)'
;MGLGDWWKRLFPRTDSSNDTVLFYDVEAEHPVRIPKRELRPGAIQVQVQGIDEVVWILPDNVQQGPLRHEPFDDEVREMIEQIQATFAEHYALSFDQWEEGFRRDADPAQEIAVWLHAGEVYRQFAADEPSADRRQDIYRCIAACLTASHDTVWNVLEPQALSREEAKRIVDCYFNNDDA
;
A
#
# COMPACT_ATOMS: atom_id res chain seq x y z
N MET A 1 -18.16 -34.10 -15.24
CA MET A 1 -18.45 -34.26 -13.80
C MET A 1 -17.31 -33.59 -13.06
N GLY A 2 -17.56 -32.39 -12.53
CA GLY A 2 -16.52 -31.48 -12.01
C GLY A 2 -16.30 -31.65 -10.51
N LEU A 3 -15.03 -31.73 -10.12
CA LEU A 3 -14.53 -31.75 -8.75
C LEU A 3 -14.50 -30.33 -8.18
N GLY A 4 -15.66 -29.77 -7.80
CA GLY A 4 -15.73 -28.36 -7.40
C GLY A 4 -16.70 -28.00 -6.28
N ASP A 5 -17.18 -28.97 -5.47
CA ASP A 5 -18.30 -28.69 -4.55
C ASP A 5 -18.22 -29.32 -3.15
N TRP A 6 -17.02 -29.67 -2.66
CA TRP A 6 -16.89 -30.31 -1.35
C TRP A 6 -16.64 -29.34 -0.17
N TRP A 7 -16.20 -28.10 -0.42
CA TRP A 7 -15.96 -27.09 0.62
C TRP A 7 -17.22 -26.35 1.11
N LYS A 8 -18.30 -26.32 0.31
CA LYS A 8 -19.57 -25.62 0.65
C LYS A 8 -20.32 -26.19 1.86
N ARG A 9 -19.88 -27.34 2.39
CA ARG A 9 -20.52 -28.05 3.52
C ARG A 9 -19.82 -27.88 4.87
N LEU A 10 -18.62 -27.30 4.91
CA LEU A 10 -17.84 -27.17 6.15
C LEU A 10 -17.99 -25.80 6.83
N PHE A 11 -18.64 -24.84 6.18
CA PHE A 11 -18.84 -23.50 6.72
C PHE A 11 -20.31 -23.10 6.61
N PRO A 12 -21.10 -23.19 7.69
CA PRO A 12 -22.45 -22.64 7.68
C PRO A 12 -22.38 -21.13 7.42
N ARG A 13 -23.12 -20.67 6.40
CA ARG A 13 -23.29 -19.25 6.07
C ARG A 13 -23.82 -18.53 7.30
N THR A 14 -22.97 -17.72 7.91
CA THR A 14 -23.44 -16.60 8.73
C THR A 14 -23.63 -15.44 7.77
N ASP A 15 -24.89 -15.03 7.66
CA ASP A 15 -25.33 -13.90 6.87
C ASP A 15 -24.80 -12.62 7.53
N SER A 16 -23.79 -12.01 6.91
CA SER A 16 -23.42 -10.60 7.13
C SER A 16 -23.32 -9.97 5.75
N SER A 17 -24.45 -9.46 5.28
CA SER A 17 -24.67 -8.99 3.92
C SER A 17 -23.97 -7.66 3.59
N ASN A 18 -22.89 -7.27 4.29
CA ASN A 18 -22.24 -5.97 4.07
C ASN A 18 -20.70 -5.93 4.18
N ASP A 19 -19.99 -7.05 4.30
CA ASP A 19 -18.51 -7.04 4.49
C ASP A 19 -17.73 -7.61 3.31
N THR A 20 -18.06 -7.15 2.10
CA THR A 20 -17.37 -7.51 0.86
C THR A 20 -16.70 -6.28 0.23
N VAL A 21 -15.63 -6.51 -0.51
CA VAL A 21 -14.90 -5.49 -1.28
C VAL A 21 -14.80 -5.93 -2.74
N LEU A 22 -14.64 -4.96 -3.64
CA LEU A 22 -14.26 -5.25 -5.03
C LEU A 22 -12.78 -5.62 -5.07
N PHE A 23 -12.48 -6.77 -5.64
CA PHE A 23 -11.13 -7.25 -5.89
C PHE A 23 -10.96 -7.54 -7.38
N TYR A 24 -9.86 -7.13 -7.99
CA TYR A 24 -9.60 -7.35 -9.41
C TYR A 24 -9.04 -8.75 -9.62
N ASP A 25 -9.83 -9.63 -10.22
CA ASP A 25 -9.40 -10.96 -10.61
C ASP A 25 -8.79 -10.90 -12.02
N VAL A 26 -7.47 -11.08 -12.10
CA VAL A 26 -6.72 -11.04 -13.35
C VAL A 26 -7.04 -12.24 -14.24
N GLU A 27 -7.34 -13.40 -13.66
CA GLU A 27 -7.70 -14.59 -14.46
C GLU A 27 -9.09 -14.44 -15.07
N ALA A 28 -10.01 -13.78 -14.36
CA ALA A 28 -11.35 -13.48 -14.85
C ALA A 28 -11.42 -12.20 -15.70
N GLU A 29 -10.36 -11.38 -15.71
CA GLU A 29 -10.28 -10.06 -16.36
C GLU A 29 -11.38 -9.07 -15.93
N HIS A 30 -11.96 -9.25 -14.74
CA HIS A 30 -12.98 -8.35 -14.21
C HIS A 30 -12.99 -8.29 -12.66
N PRO A 31 -13.53 -7.22 -12.06
CA PRO A 31 -13.72 -7.16 -10.61
C PRO A 31 -14.70 -8.23 -10.12
N VAL A 32 -14.40 -8.82 -8.98
CA VAL A 32 -15.24 -9.75 -8.23
C VAL A 32 -15.47 -9.23 -6.82
N ARG A 33 -16.61 -9.57 -6.22
CA ARG A 33 -16.85 -9.29 -4.79
C ARG A 33 -16.31 -10.42 -3.94
N ILE A 34 -15.36 -10.11 -3.06
CA ILE A 34 -14.83 -11.05 -2.07
C ILE A 34 -15.10 -10.54 -0.65
N PRO A 35 -15.27 -11.42 0.34
CA PRO A 35 -15.26 -11.02 1.75
C PRO A 35 -13.97 -10.28 2.12
N LYS A 36 -14.01 -9.24 2.96
CA LYS A 36 -12.80 -8.51 3.40
C LYS A 36 -11.74 -9.43 4.01
N ARG A 37 -12.17 -10.43 4.78
CA ARG A 37 -11.29 -11.45 5.37
C ARG A 37 -10.51 -12.31 4.35
N GLU A 38 -10.88 -12.23 3.07
CA GLU A 38 -10.19 -12.93 1.98
C GLU A 38 -9.21 -11.99 1.24
N LEU A 39 -9.13 -10.70 1.61
CA LEU A 39 -8.04 -9.84 1.18
C LEU A 39 -6.72 -10.39 1.70
N ARG A 40 -5.75 -10.48 0.79
CA ARG A 40 -4.41 -10.93 1.13
C ARG A 40 -3.59 -9.76 1.70
N PRO A 41 -2.70 -10.00 2.67
CA PRO A 41 -1.74 -9.00 3.12
C PRO A 41 -0.99 -8.37 1.93
N GLY A 42 -0.84 -7.05 1.97
CA GLY A 42 -0.18 -6.29 0.90
C GLY A 42 -1.03 -6.05 -0.36
N ALA A 43 -2.32 -6.42 -0.38
CA ALA A 43 -3.23 -5.92 -1.40
C ALA A 43 -3.31 -4.38 -1.34
N ILE A 44 -3.45 -3.73 -2.50
CA ILE A 44 -3.47 -2.27 -2.62
C ILE A 44 -4.76 -1.82 -3.31
N GLN A 45 -5.21 -0.61 -2.99
CA GLN A 45 -6.33 0.01 -3.67
C GLN A 45 -5.88 0.72 -4.96
N VAL A 46 -6.58 0.47 -6.07
CA VAL A 46 -6.31 1.09 -7.36
C VAL A 46 -7.60 1.57 -8.03
N GLN A 47 -7.50 2.63 -8.81
CA GLN A 47 -8.54 2.99 -9.77
C GLN A 47 -8.22 2.33 -11.11
N VAL A 48 -9.07 1.41 -11.56
CA VAL A 48 -8.90 0.74 -12.86
C VAL A 48 -9.65 1.52 -13.93
N GLN A 49 -9.01 1.75 -15.08
CA GLN A 49 -9.65 2.45 -16.20
C GLN A 49 -10.93 1.73 -16.65
N GLY A 50 -12.05 2.45 -16.67
CA GLY A 50 -13.36 1.90 -17.05
C GLY A 50 -14.14 1.28 -15.89
N ILE A 51 -13.62 1.32 -14.67
CA ILE A 51 -14.34 0.96 -13.45
C ILE A 51 -14.44 2.22 -12.59
N ASP A 52 -15.65 2.59 -12.20
CA ASP A 52 -15.91 3.83 -11.43
C ASP A 52 -15.55 3.69 -9.94
N GLU A 53 -15.53 2.46 -9.42
CA GLU A 53 -15.21 2.16 -8.03
C GLU A 53 -13.72 1.83 -7.83
N VAL A 54 -13.18 2.15 -6.66
CA VAL A 54 -11.86 1.70 -6.23
C VAL A 54 -11.87 0.18 -6.03
N VAL A 55 -10.86 -0.50 -6.58
CA VAL A 55 -10.74 -1.96 -6.54
C VAL A 55 -9.45 -2.35 -5.83
N TRP A 56 -9.49 -3.44 -5.06
CA TRP A 56 -8.30 -4.06 -4.48
C TRP A 56 -7.61 -4.96 -5.49
N ILE A 57 -6.29 -4.91 -5.57
CA ILE A 57 -5.49 -5.78 -6.44
C ILE A 57 -4.21 -6.20 -5.71
N LEU A 58 -3.59 -7.30 -6.14
CA LEU A 58 -2.22 -7.61 -5.73
C LEU A 58 -1.21 -6.74 -6.50
N PRO A 59 -0.13 -6.28 -5.84
CA PRO A 59 0.92 -5.49 -6.50
C PRO A 59 1.50 -6.14 -7.76
N ASP A 60 1.74 -7.46 -7.73
CA ASP A 60 2.32 -8.22 -8.86
C ASP A 60 1.46 -8.21 -10.13
N ASN A 61 0.19 -7.83 -9.99
CA ASN A 61 -0.79 -7.79 -11.07
C ASN A 61 -0.97 -6.38 -11.66
N VAL A 62 -0.27 -5.38 -11.12
CA VAL A 62 -0.35 -3.99 -11.61
C VAL A 62 0.66 -3.78 -12.73
N GLN A 63 0.17 -3.37 -13.90
CA GLN A 63 1.03 -2.92 -14.99
C GLN A 63 1.36 -1.43 -14.82
N GLN A 64 2.63 -1.08 -14.99
CA GLN A 64 3.05 0.32 -14.95
C GLN A 64 2.52 1.11 -16.15
N GLY A 65 2.04 2.33 -15.90
CA GLY A 65 1.62 3.25 -16.95
C GLY A 65 2.79 3.81 -17.78
N PRO A 66 2.50 4.46 -18.92
CA PRO A 66 3.52 5.15 -19.70
C PRO A 66 4.14 6.31 -18.90
N LEU A 67 5.34 6.74 -19.30
CA LEU A 67 5.92 7.98 -18.77
C LEU A 67 5.02 9.16 -19.17
N ARG A 68 4.70 10.02 -18.20
CA ARG A 68 3.82 11.18 -18.37
C ARG A 68 4.57 12.51 -18.31
N HIS A 69 5.70 12.52 -17.60
CA HIS A 69 6.47 13.74 -17.33
C HIS A 69 7.89 13.63 -17.91
N GLU A 70 8.48 14.77 -18.24
CA GLU A 70 9.91 14.87 -18.57
C GLU A 70 10.78 14.60 -17.33
N PRO A 71 12.09 14.38 -17.48
CA PRO A 71 13.01 14.30 -16.34
C PRO A 71 12.88 15.53 -15.43
N PHE A 72 13.04 15.33 -14.13
CA PHE A 72 12.86 16.40 -13.15
C PHE A 72 14.09 17.32 -13.06
N ASP A 73 13.90 18.51 -12.52
CA ASP A 73 15.00 19.43 -12.20
C ASP A 73 15.75 19.01 -10.94
N ASP A 74 16.88 19.68 -10.67
CA ASP A 74 17.77 19.30 -9.58
C ASP A 74 17.09 19.37 -8.20
N GLU A 75 16.19 20.33 -7.98
CA GLU A 75 15.48 20.49 -6.71
C GLU A 75 14.57 19.28 -6.41
N VAL A 76 13.78 18.84 -7.39
CA VAL A 76 12.93 17.66 -7.25
C VAL A 76 13.77 16.38 -7.15
N ARG A 77 14.88 16.30 -7.88
CA ARG A 77 15.81 15.15 -7.80
C ARG A 77 16.42 15.01 -6.40
N GLU A 78 16.79 16.11 -5.73
CA GLU A 78 17.26 16.07 -4.34
C GLU A 78 16.20 15.50 -3.39
N MET A 79 14.92 15.83 -3.58
CA MET A 79 13.82 15.23 -2.80
C MET A 79 13.68 13.73 -3.06
N ILE A 80 13.83 13.29 -4.31
CA ILE A 80 13.81 11.87 -4.67
C ILE A 80 14.99 11.12 -4.02
N GLU A 81 16.19 11.71 -4.00
CA GLU A 81 17.35 11.14 -3.30
C GLU A 81 17.09 10.99 -1.80
N GLN A 82 16.43 11.98 -1.17
CA GLN A 82 16.04 11.91 0.23
C GLN A 82 15.06 10.76 0.51
N ILE A 83 14.05 10.59 -0.35
CA ILE A 83 13.08 9.49 -0.26
C ILE A 83 13.82 8.15 -0.42
N GLN A 84 14.65 8.01 -1.46
CA GLN A 84 15.43 6.81 -1.73
C GLN A 84 16.30 6.43 -0.52
N ALA A 85 17.06 7.39 0.02
CA ALA A 85 17.94 7.15 1.16
C ALA A 85 17.15 6.72 2.41
N THR A 86 15.96 7.31 2.63
CA THR A 86 15.10 6.99 3.78
C THR A 86 14.60 5.54 3.72
N PHE A 87 14.26 5.05 2.54
CA PHE A 87 13.65 3.72 2.37
C PHE A 87 14.61 2.64 1.85
N ALA A 88 15.90 2.94 1.68
CA ALA A 88 16.88 2.05 1.08
C ALA A 88 16.99 0.66 1.75
N GLU A 89 16.70 0.57 3.06
CA GLU A 89 16.69 -0.71 3.79
C GLU A 89 15.58 -1.65 3.32
N HIS A 90 14.43 -1.11 2.91
CA HIS A 90 13.21 -1.88 2.65
C HIS A 90 12.80 -1.88 1.17
N TYR A 91 13.19 -0.83 0.44
CA TYR A 91 12.81 -0.61 -0.95
C TYR A 91 14.01 -0.09 -1.74
N ALA A 92 14.95 -1.01 -2.01
CA ALA A 92 16.23 -0.75 -2.65
C ALA A 92 16.13 -0.55 -4.17
N LEU A 93 15.29 0.39 -4.60
CA LEU A 93 15.26 0.85 -5.98
C LEU A 93 16.43 1.81 -6.25
N SER A 94 16.92 1.77 -7.49
CA SER A 94 17.85 2.79 -8.00
C SER A 94 17.17 4.15 -8.12
N PHE A 95 17.97 5.21 -8.18
CA PHE A 95 17.45 6.57 -8.37
C PHE A 95 16.59 6.67 -9.64
N ASP A 96 17.08 6.12 -10.76
CA ASP A 96 16.36 6.13 -12.04
C ASP A 96 15.00 5.44 -11.93
N GLN A 97 14.89 4.35 -11.15
CA GLN A 97 13.61 3.65 -10.92
C GLN A 97 12.64 4.48 -10.08
N TRP A 98 13.14 5.23 -9.09
CA TRP A 98 12.32 6.17 -8.33
C TRP A 98 11.84 7.33 -9.20
N GLU A 99 12.75 7.98 -9.94
CA GLU A 99 12.41 9.06 -10.84
C GLU A 99 11.40 8.60 -11.91
N GLU A 100 11.62 7.45 -12.53
CA GLU A 100 10.65 6.89 -13.48
C GLU A 100 9.28 6.61 -12.84
N GLY A 101 9.24 6.13 -11.59
CA GLY A 101 7.99 5.94 -10.85
C GLY A 101 7.19 7.24 -10.76
N PHE A 102 7.80 8.29 -10.22
CA PHE A 102 7.17 9.61 -10.10
C PHE A 102 6.78 10.20 -11.46
N ARG A 103 7.59 9.98 -12.51
CA ARG A 103 7.26 10.44 -13.86
C ARG A 103 6.06 9.71 -14.49
N ARG A 104 5.57 8.62 -13.91
CA ARG A 104 4.35 7.92 -14.34
C ARG A 104 3.10 8.39 -13.61
N ASP A 105 3.27 9.10 -12.50
CA ASP A 105 2.16 9.55 -11.68
C ASP A 105 1.36 10.66 -12.36
N ALA A 106 0.08 10.78 -11.96
CA ALA A 106 -0.78 11.83 -12.47
C ALA A 106 -0.31 13.21 -12.00
N ASP A 107 0.09 13.30 -10.73
CA ASP A 107 0.60 14.51 -10.08
C ASP A 107 1.88 14.14 -9.29
N PRO A 108 3.07 14.22 -9.92
CA PRO A 108 4.31 13.82 -9.28
C PRO A 108 4.65 14.65 -8.04
N ALA A 109 4.29 15.93 -8.04
CA ALA A 109 4.58 16.82 -6.91
C ALA A 109 3.80 16.39 -5.67
N GLN A 110 2.51 16.06 -5.85
CA GLN A 110 1.69 15.52 -4.78
C GLN A 110 2.22 14.17 -4.28
N GLU A 111 2.59 13.26 -5.18
CA GLU A 111 3.13 11.95 -4.80
C GLU A 111 4.47 12.08 -4.04
N ILE A 112 5.39 12.93 -4.50
CA ILE A 112 6.64 13.22 -3.79
C ILE A 112 6.36 13.76 -2.38
N ALA A 113 5.40 14.68 -2.22
CA ALA A 113 5.02 15.20 -0.91
C ALA A 113 4.49 14.09 0.03
N VAL A 114 3.67 13.18 -0.51
CA VAL A 114 3.18 12.01 0.23
C VAL A 114 4.33 11.09 0.67
N TRP A 115 5.29 10.81 -0.21
CA TRP A 115 6.46 10.01 0.12
C TRP A 115 7.42 10.68 1.10
N LEU A 116 7.56 12.01 1.05
CA LEU A 116 8.34 12.77 2.04
C LEU A 116 7.70 12.71 3.43
N HIS A 117 6.37 12.86 3.51
CA HIS A 117 5.61 12.68 4.75
C HIS A 117 5.77 11.26 5.31
N ALA A 118 5.60 10.24 4.46
CA ALA A 118 5.85 8.85 4.82
C ALA A 118 7.27 8.64 5.37
N GLY A 119 8.27 9.29 4.75
CA GLY A 119 9.65 9.26 5.20
C GLY A 119 9.87 9.91 6.56
N GLU A 120 9.16 11.00 6.86
CA GLU A 120 9.23 11.65 8.17
C GLU A 120 8.66 10.76 9.27
N VAL A 121 7.48 10.17 9.05
CA VAL A 121 6.90 9.21 10.00
C VAL A 121 7.82 8.01 10.18
N TYR A 122 8.41 7.48 9.11
CA TYR A 122 9.37 6.37 9.22
C TYR A 122 10.54 6.74 10.13
N ARG A 123 11.20 7.88 9.88
CA ARG A 123 12.34 8.33 10.68
C ARG A 123 11.98 8.52 12.15
N GLN A 124 10.80 9.07 12.44
CA GLN A 124 10.34 9.29 13.82
C GLN A 124 10.27 7.99 14.65
N PHE A 125 9.90 6.86 14.02
CA PHE A 125 9.77 5.58 14.73
C PHE A 125 10.99 4.66 14.53
N ALA A 126 11.75 4.80 13.44
CA ALA A 126 12.83 3.87 13.08
C ALA A 126 14.23 4.36 13.46
N ALA A 127 14.45 5.66 13.68
CA ALA A 127 15.80 6.22 13.90
C ALA A 127 16.56 5.57 15.07
N ASP A 128 15.85 5.30 16.17
CA ASP A 128 16.41 4.70 17.39
C ASP A 128 16.02 3.22 17.57
N GLU A 129 15.40 2.59 16.58
CA GLU A 129 14.95 1.20 16.66
C GLU A 129 16.08 0.24 16.20
N PRO A 130 16.74 -0.49 17.12
CA PRO A 130 17.86 -1.35 16.76
C PRO A 130 17.43 -2.61 16.00
N SER A 131 16.19 -3.08 16.16
CA SER A 131 15.74 -4.33 15.55
C SER A 131 15.32 -4.12 14.09
N ALA A 132 16.01 -4.81 13.17
CA ALA A 132 15.66 -4.81 11.75
C ALA A 132 14.23 -5.31 11.50
N ASP A 133 13.78 -6.34 12.23
CA ASP A 133 12.42 -6.87 12.11
C ASP A 133 11.37 -5.84 12.54
N ARG A 134 11.67 -5.02 13.55
CA ARG A 134 10.77 -3.94 14.00
C ARG A 134 10.79 -2.77 13.01
N ARG A 135 11.94 -2.37 12.47
CA ARG A 135 12.02 -1.37 11.38
C ARG A 135 11.24 -1.83 10.14
N GLN A 136 11.33 -3.12 9.79
CA GLN A 136 10.55 -3.71 8.70
C GLN A 136 9.05 -3.59 8.94
N ASP A 137 8.58 -3.78 10.17
CA ASP A 137 7.16 -3.60 10.50
C ASP A 137 6.74 -2.13 10.53
N ILE A 138 7.60 -1.21 10.97
CA ILE A 138 7.37 0.24 10.86
C ILE A 138 7.16 0.60 9.38
N TYR A 139 8.05 0.14 8.50
CA TYR A 139 7.91 0.32 7.05
C TYR A 139 6.61 -0.27 6.52
N ARG A 140 6.23 -1.50 6.93
CA ARG A 140 4.95 -2.12 6.52
C ARG A 140 3.74 -1.30 6.93
N CYS A 141 3.76 -0.70 8.13
CA CYS A 141 2.68 0.20 8.56
C CYS A 141 2.54 1.37 7.60
N ILE A 142 3.65 2.02 7.24
CA ILE A 142 3.68 3.18 6.36
C ILE A 142 3.28 2.81 4.92
N ALA A 143 3.79 1.69 4.40
CA ALA A 143 3.42 1.18 3.08
C ALA A 143 1.91 0.85 2.99
N ALA A 144 1.31 0.33 4.06
CA ALA A 144 -0.12 0.13 4.12
C ALA A 144 -0.89 1.47 4.15
N CYS A 145 -0.38 2.48 4.87
CA CYS A 145 -0.98 3.82 4.91
C CYS A 145 -0.91 4.56 3.56
N LEU A 146 0.10 4.31 2.74
CA LEU A 146 0.21 4.88 1.37
C LEU A 146 -0.89 4.38 0.43
N THR A 147 -1.53 3.25 0.73
CA THR A 147 -2.40 2.53 -0.22
C THR A 147 -3.81 2.27 0.31
N ALA A 148 -4.06 2.59 1.59
CA ALA A 148 -5.33 2.35 2.27
C ALA A 148 -5.67 3.50 3.20
N SER A 149 -6.96 3.73 3.44
CA SER A 149 -7.42 4.72 4.42
C SER A 149 -7.22 4.26 5.87
N HIS A 150 -7.30 5.18 6.84
CA HIS A 150 -7.25 4.88 8.28
C HIS A 150 -8.22 3.75 8.70
N ASP A 151 -9.42 3.73 8.12
CA ASP A 151 -10.44 2.70 8.40
C ASP A 151 -10.12 1.33 7.77
N THR A 152 -9.36 1.30 6.68
CA THR A 152 -9.16 0.10 5.86
C THR A 152 -7.75 -0.48 5.92
N VAL A 153 -6.77 0.27 6.44
CA VAL A 153 -5.37 -0.14 6.59
C VAL A 153 -5.24 -1.48 7.33
N TRP A 154 -6.09 -1.71 8.31
CA TRP A 154 -6.07 -2.92 9.13
C TRP A 154 -6.58 -4.19 8.45
N ASN A 155 -7.17 -4.06 7.26
CA ASN A 155 -7.54 -5.22 6.45
C ASN A 155 -6.32 -5.81 5.71
N VAL A 156 -5.25 -5.04 5.57
CA VAL A 156 -4.05 -5.43 4.79
C VAL A 156 -2.75 -5.36 5.59
N LEU A 157 -2.78 -4.72 6.77
CA LEU A 157 -1.65 -4.61 7.69
C LEU A 157 -1.67 -5.72 8.75
N GLU A 158 -0.64 -6.56 8.73
CA GLU A 158 -0.41 -7.61 9.72
C GLU A 158 1.05 -7.54 10.26
N PRO A 159 1.30 -6.76 11.34
CA PRO A 159 2.62 -6.67 11.96
C PRO A 159 3.06 -8.02 12.54
N GLN A 160 4.36 -8.30 12.48
CA GLN A 160 4.99 -9.55 12.90
C GLN A 160 5.84 -9.39 14.18
N ALA A 161 6.57 -8.28 14.28
CA ALA A 161 7.48 -7.92 15.37
C ALA A 161 6.95 -6.78 16.25
N LEU A 162 6.11 -5.89 15.71
CA LEU A 162 5.41 -4.87 16.51
C LEU A 162 4.13 -5.42 17.13
N SER A 163 3.79 -4.95 18.33
CA SER A 163 2.44 -5.15 18.87
C SER A 163 1.41 -4.36 18.06
N ARG A 164 0.13 -4.75 18.16
CA ARG A 164 -0.98 -4.03 17.53
C ARG A 164 -1.07 -2.58 18.00
N GLU A 165 -0.83 -2.33 19.28
CA GLU A 165 -0.83 -1.01 19.88
C GLU A 165 0.35 -0.16 19.39
N GLU A 166 1.53 -0.76 19.19
CA GLU A 166 2.68 -0.09 18.60
C GLU A 166 2.40 0.32 17.15
N ALA A 167 1.93 -0.63 16.33
CA ALA A 167 1.53 -0.35 14.95
C ALA A 167 0.45 0.74 14.88
N LYS A 168 -0.52 0.73 15.81
CA LYS A 168 -1.59 1.73 15.85
C LYS A 168 -1.05 3.14 16.06
N ARG A 169 -0.04 3.33 16.90
CA ARG A 169 0.57 4.65 17.10
C ARG A 169 1.21 5.19 15.82
N ILE A 170 1.82 4.32 15.02
CA ILE A 170 2.43 4.69 13.74
C ILE A 170 1.35 5.09 12.74
N VAL A 171 0.32 4.25 12.59
CA VAL A 171 -0.82 4.51 11.71
C VAL A 171 -1.52 5.82 12.08
N ASP A 172 -1.82 6.03 13.37
CA ASP A 172 -2.44 7.27 13.82
C ASP A 172 -1.53 8.48 13.56
N CYS A 173 -0.22 8.35 13.78
CA CYS A 173 0.74 9.42 13.49
C CYS A 173 0.75 9.80 12.00
N TYR A 174 0.64 8.81 11.12
CA TYR A 174 0.58 9.05 9.68
C TYR A 174 -0.63 9.88 9.26
N PHE A 175 -1.82 9.56 9.78
CA PHE A 175 -3.06 10.23 9.37
C PHE A 175 -3.40 11.50 10.17
N ASN A 176 -2.78 11.74 11.34
CA ASN A 176 -3.07 12.93 12.16
C ASN A 176 -2.26 14.18 11.79
N ASN A 177 -1.28 14.07 10.88
CA ASN A 177 -0.50 15.22 10.42
C ASN A 177 -1.16 15.99 9.25
N ASP A 178 -2.36 15.59 8.80
CA ASP A 178 -3.14 16.31 7.77
C ASP A 178 -3.85 17.58 8.31
N ASP A 179 -3.68 17.91 9.60
CA ASP A 179 -4.29 19.07 10.28
C ASP A 179 -3.29 20.20 10.65
N ALA A 180 -2.06 20.20 10.11
CA ALA A 180 -1.03 21.22 10.40
C ALA A 180 -0.79 22.22 9.26
#